data_AF-A0A426RM50-F1
#
_entry.id   AF-A0A426RM50-F1
#
_cell.length_a   1.000
_cell.length_b   1.000
_cell.length_c   1.000
_cell.angle_alpha   90.00
_cell.angle_beta   90.00
_cell.angle_gamma   90.00
#
_symmetry.space_group_name_H-M   'P 1'
#
loop_
_entity.id
_entity.type
_entity.pdbx_description
1 polymer ?
#
loop_
_entity_poly.entity_id
_entity_poly.type
_entity_poly.pdbx_seq_one_letter_code
_entity_poly.pdbx_strand_id
1 'polypeptide(L)'
;MITIPSLIAFTTGSNYPGNLLIYHQSFFFVLFGFSRINVNFAKVPTINKSQSLYLLLLTATIGIIPYIVVYGPYINLKNLLLMDVYETRFKMRPLSNPYFGYSYSVFTKIVIPLIIVFGLELKKKVWVFVGALYLILFYLFGAHKSVYVGLFVVFIFYKFSYAKSIHFILKYSCVLIVLFAVLAYFGWDYPWILSFRRVHFSSALLDICYLDFFKNNYLYWSESIFKGLIEYPYDVQATHLIGDLYFKRPNMSANNGFISDGYMNFGSTGVFINIIIVSVYFSILNSLHIPSKYFGLYLVTMFSFLSSPVSTVFLTHGGLALLLASIFLLNKRPTAQVTR
;
A
#
# COMPACT_ATOMS: atom_id res chain seq x y z
N MET A 1 -7.56 13.68 -6.99
CA MET A 1 -6.18 13.76 -6.47
C MET A 1 -5.23 12.82 -7.20
N ILE A 2 -5.59 11.56 -7.46
CA ILE A 2 -4.70 10.60 -8.15
C ILE A 2 -4.30 11.06 -9.58
N THR A 3 -5.22 11.71 -10.31
CA THR A 3 -5.00 12.18 -11.69
C THR A 3 -4.47 13.61 -11.79
N ILE A 4 -4.35 14.33 -10.67
CA ILE A 4 -3.94 15.74 -10.67
C ILE A 4 -2.47 15.90 -11.08
N PRO A 5 -1.51 15.08 -10.61
CA PRO A 5 -0.11 15.20 -11.00
C PRO A 5 0.13 14.96 -12.47
N SER A 6 -0.57 14.00 -13.08
CA SER A 6 -0.44 13.71 -14.52
C SER A 6 -1.00 14.85 -15.37
N LEU A 7 -2.10 15.48 -14.94
CA LEU A 7 -2.63 16.69 -15.58
C LEU A 7 -1.66 17.87 -15.47
N ILE A 8 -1.08 18.10 -14.29
CA ILE A 8 -0.08 19.15 -14.08
C ILE A 8 1.16 18.86 -14.95
N ALA A 9 1.72 17.65 -14.87
CA ALA A 9 2.90 17.26 -15.64
C ALA A 9 2.67 17.40 -17.16
N PHE A 10 1.49 16.97 -17.65
CA PHE A 10 1.10 17.13 -19.05
C PHE A 10 0.98 18.59 -19.49
N THR A 11 0.43 19.46 -18.64
CA THR A 11 0.29 20.89 -18.98
C THR A 11 1.61 21.66 -18.91
N THR A 12 2.56 21.22 -18.07
CA THR A 12 3.84 21.90 -17.87
C THR A 12 4.99 21.38 -18.74
N GLY A 13 4.89 20.17 -19.28
CA GLY A 13 6.02 19.50 -19.94
C GLY A 13 5.71 19.11 -21.38
N SER A 14 6.57 19.55 -22.32
CA SER A 14 6.50 19.13 -23.74
C SER A 14 6.68 17.62 -23.95
N ASN A 15 7.24 16.92 -22.95
CA ASN A 15 7.67 15.52 -23.06
C ASN A 15 6.81 14.54 -22.24
N TYR A 16 5.69 14.98 -21.65
CA TYR A 16 4.81 14.03 -20.95
C TYR A 16 4.02 13.18 -21.96
N PRO A 17 4.16 11.84 -21.95
CA PRO A 17 3.47 10.99 -22.93
C PRO A 17 1.95 11.10 -22.79
N GLY A 18 1.25 11.43 -23.88
CA GLY A 18 -0.22 11.47 -23.90
C GLY A 18 -0.87 10.16 -23.47
N ASN A 19 -0.21 9.03 -23.72
CA ASN A 19 -0.65 7.70 -23.27
C ASN A 19 -0.78 7.61 -21.74
N LEU A 20 0.15 8.20 -20.97
CA LEU A 20 0.06 8.19 -19.51
C LEU A 20 -1.15 8.98 -19.01
N LEU A 21 -1.44 10.12 -19.64
CA LEU A 21 -2.63 10.89 -19.32
C LEU A 21 -3.88 10.03 -19.54
N ILE A 22 -3.97 9.37 -20.70
CA ILE A 22 -5.07 8.44 -21.02
C ILE A 22 -5.18 7.37 -19.94
N TYR A 23 -4.09 6.70 -19.56
CA TYR A 23 -4.13 5.64 -18.54
C TYR A 23 -4.65 6.13 -17.18
N HIS A 24 -4.19 7.29 -16.71
CA HIS A 24 -4.68 7.85 -15.44
C HIS A 24 -6.16 8.25 -15.51
N GLN A 25 -6.63 8.81 -16.63
CA GLN A 25 -8.05 9.15 -16.78
C GLN A 25 -8.91 7.90 -16.94
N SER A 26 -8.47 6.92 -17.73
CA SER A 26 -9.12 5.62 -17.86
C SER A 26 -9.25 4.94 -16.50
N PHE A 27 -8.22 4.97 -15.66
CA PHE A 27 -8.32 4.45 -14.30
C PHE A 27 -9.45 5.11 -13.50
N PHE A 28 -9.57 6.43 -13.55
CA PHE A 28 -10.64 7.15 -12.86
C PHE A 28 -12.04 6.74 -13.37
N PHE A 29 -12.24 6.73 -14.69
CA PHE A 29 -13.55 6.39 -15.27
C PHE A 29 -13.93 4.93 -15.06
N VAL A 30 -12.99 4.00 -15.23
CA VAL A 30 -13.23 2.57 -14.98
C VAL A 30 -13.51 2.33 -13.50
N LEU A 31 -12.73 2.91 -12.59
CA LEU A 31 -12.98 2.81 -11.15
C LEU A 31 -14.37 3.36 -10.79
N PHE A 32 -14.76 4.51 -11.36
CA PHE A 32 -16.09 5.08 -11.15
C PHE A 32 -17.20 4.16 -11.69
N GLY A 33 -17.04 3.62 -12.90
CA GLY A 33 -18.00 2.66 -13.48
C GLY A 33 -18.15 1.41 -12.61
N PHE A 34 -17.05 0.79 -12.21
CA PHE A 34 -17.05 -0.39 -11.34
C PHE A 34 -17.58 -0.08 -9.93
N SER A 35 -17.43 1.15 -9.42
CA SER A 35 -18.01 1.53 -8.12
C SER A 35 -19.55 1.47 -8.10
N ARG A 36 -20.21 1.48 -9.26
CA ARG A 36 -21.66 1.33 -9.41
C ARG A 36 -22.13 -0.12 -9.39
N ILE A 37 -21.20 -1.08 -9.55
CA ILE A 37 -21.49 -2.50 -9.47
C ILE A 37 -21.62 -2.87 -7.99
N ASN A 38 -22.79 -3.35 -7.59
CA ASN A 38 -23.04 -3.85 -6.24
C ASN A 38 -23.03 -5.37 -6.26
N VAL A 39 -22.04 -5.97 -5.59
CA VAL A 39 -21.96 -7.41 -5.37
C VAL A 39 -22.66 -7.76 -4.05
N ASN A 40 -23.56 -8.74 -4.07
CA ASN A 40 -24.30 -9.12 -2.87
C ASN A 40 -23.50 -10.07 -1.96
N PHE A 41 -23.07 -9.56 -0.80
CA PHE A 41 -22.34 -10.33 0.22
C PHE A 41 -23.24 -10.83 1.37
N ALA A 42 -24.57 -10.75 1.27
CA ALA A 42 -25.48 -11.08 2.36
C ALA A 42 -25.38 -12.54 2.86
N LYS A 43 -25.05 -13.48 1.97
CA LYS A 43 -24.91 -14.91 2.29
C LYS A 43 -23.53 -15.29 2.84
N VAL A 44 -22.55 -14.39 2.79
CA VAL A 44 -21.19 -14.70 3.25
C VAL A 44 -21.15 -14.66 4.78
N PRO A 45 -20.60 -15.70 5.45
CA PRO A 45 -20.50 -15.71 6.90
C PRO A 45 -19.58 -14.57 7.37
N THR A 46 -19.98 -13.90 8.45
CA THR A 46 -19.20 -12.83 9.09
C THR A 46 -18.88 -13.25 10.51
N ILE A 47 -17.63 -13.11 10.92
CA ILE A 47 -17.16 -13.44 12.27
C ILE A 47 -17.50 -12.27 13.19
N ASN A 48 -17.93 -12.56 14.42
CA ASN A 48 -18.22 -11.48 15.38
C ASN A 48 -16.91 -10.76 15.78
N LYS A 49 -17.01 -9.53 16.27
CA LYS A 49 -15.81 -8.71 16.56
C LYS A 49 -14.89 -9.32 17.62
N SER A 50 -15.46 -9.95 18.65
CA SER A 50 -14.67 -10.57 19.72
C SER A 50 -13.88 -11.77 19.19
N GLN A 51 -14.53 -12.66 18.44
CA GLN A 51 -13.89 -13.78 17.75
C GLN A 51 -12.85 -13.30 16.75
N SER A 52 -13.16 -12.24 15.99
CA SER A 52 -12.21 -11.64 15.04
C SER A 52 -10.96 -11.12 15.74
N LEU A 53 -11.09 -10.47 16.90
CA LEU A 53 -9.95 -10.03 17.71
C LEU A 53 -9.10 -11.22 18.17
N TYR A 54 -9.72 -12.28 18.71
CA TYR A 54 -8.97 -13.45 19.16
C TYR A 54 -8.32 -14.22 18.01
N LEU A 55 -8.98 -14.31 16.86
CA LEU A 55 -8.41 -14.89 15.64
C LEU A 55 -7.17 -14.11 15.20
N LEU A 56 -7.27 -12.78 15.10
CA LEU A 56 -6.14 -11.93 14.71
C LEU A 56 -4.99 -12.03 15.72
N LEU A 57 -5.29 -12.05 17.02
CA LEU A 57 -4.29 -12.27 18.07
C LEU A 57 -3.61 -13.63 17.89
N LEU A 58 -4.37 -14.71 17.69
CA LEU A 58 -3.81 -16.04 17.45
C LEU A 58 -2.90 -16.04 16.20
N THR A 59 -3.37 -15.47 15.09
CA THR A 59 -2.59 -15.35 13.85
C THR A 59 -1.29 -14.56 14.07
N ALA A 60 -1.36 -13.44 14.80
CA ALA A 60 -0.17 -12.63 15.12
C ALA A 60 0.80 -13.38 16.05
N THR A 61 0.29 -14.03 17.10
CA THR A 61 1.11 -14.78 18.07
C THR A 61 1.78 -15.98 17.44
N ILE A 62 1.09 -16.75 16.58
CA ILE A 62 1.73 -17.86 15.86
C ILE A 62 2.70 -17.32 14.81
N GLY A 63 2.28 -16.29 14.07
CA GLY A 63 3.07 -15.73 12.99
C GLY A 63 4.34 -14.98 13.43
N ILE A 64 4.43 -14.55 14.69
CA ILE A 64 5.62 -13.89 15.19
C ILE A 64 6.73 -14.88 15.58
N ILE A 65 6.40 -16.16 15.81
CA ILE A 65 7.36 -17.16 16.28
C ILE A 65 8.57 -17.29 15.32
N PRO A 66 8.41 -17.43 13.99
CA PRO A 66 9.55 -17.49 13.08
C PRO A 66 10.40 -16.21 13.10
N TYR A 67 9.80 -15.05 13.33
CA TYR A 67 10.54 -13.79 13.45
C TYR A 67 11.36 -13.74 14.74
N ILE A 68 10.82 -14.20 15.86
CA ILE A 68 11.57 -14.27 17.13
C ILE A 68 12.75 -15.22 16.98
N VAL A 69 12.56 -16.39 16.36
CA VAL A 69 13.63 -17.38 16.18
C VAL A 69 14.77 -16.84 15.30
N VAL A 70 14.43 -16.18 14.18
CA VAL A 70 15.44 -15.74 13.19
C VAL A 70 15.99 -14.35 13.47
N TYR A 71 15.13 -13.37 13.76
CA TYR A 71 15.52 -11.97 13.96
C TYR A 71 15.70 -11.58 15.42
N GLY A 72 15.15 -12.34 16.37
CA GLY A 72 15.26 -12.07 17.81
C GLY A 72 16.69 -11.88 18.31
N PRO A 73 17.67 -12.74 17.94
CA PRO A 73 19.07 -12.56 18.34
C PRO A 73 19.74 -11.27 17.84
N TYR A 74 19.17 -10.63 16.82
CA TYR A 74 19.71 -9.44 16.16
C TYR A 74 18.96 -8.15 16.52
N ILE A 75 18.03 -8.21 17.49
CA ILE A 75 17.29 -7.02 17.94
C ILE A 75 18.25 -5.98 18.49
N ASN A 76 18.20 -4.77 17.93
CA ASN A 76 18.90 -3.61 18.44
C ASN A 76 17.90 -2.54 18.89
N LEU A 77 17.81 -2.30 20.20
CA LEU A 77 16.90 -1.31 20.79
C LEU A 77 17.22 0.14 20.40
N LYS A 78 18.47 0.44 20.00
CA LYS A 78 18.85 1.76 19.47
C LYS A 78 18.08 2.13 18.20
N ASN A 79 17.53 1.14 17.48
CA ASN A 79 16.65 1.40 16.34
C ASN A 79 15.39 2.18 16.73
N LEU A 80 14.88 2.05 17.96
CA LEU A 80 13.74 2.85 18.42
C LEU A 80 14.05 4.35 18.43
N LEU A 81 15.33 4.71 18.55
CA LEU A 81 15.84 6.08 18.44
C LEU A 81 16.34 6.42 17.03
N LEU A 82 16.05 5.59 16.03
CA LEU A 82 16.44 5.74 14.62
C LEU A 82 17.95 5.79 14.35
N MET A 83 18.80 5.37 15.30
CA MET A 83 20.27 5.47 15.17
C MET A 83 20.86 4.42 14.21
N ASP A 84 20.62 3.13 14.46
CA ASP A 84 21.33 2.03 13.78
C ASP A 84 20.48 1.33 12.69
N VAL A 85 19.51 2.06 12.13
CA VAL A 85 18.48 1.50 11.23
C VAL A 85 19.09 0.85 9.98
N TYR A 86 20.11 1.46 9.39
CA TYR A 86 20.74 0.96 8.17
C TYR A 86 21.63 -0.26 8.42
N GLU A 87 22.40 -0.24 9.51
CA GLU A 87 23.25 -1.36 9.90
C GLU A 87 22.41 -2.60 10.23
N THR A 88 21.32 -2.40 10.98
CA THR A 88 20.38 -3.48 11.30
C THR A 88 19.81 -4.12 10.04
N ARG A 89 19.36 -3.30 9.07
CA ARG A 89 18.84 -3.82 7.80
C ARG A 89 19.89 -4.58 7.00
N PHE A 90 21.14 -4.11 6.99
CA PHE A 90 22.22 -4.80 6.29
C PHE A 90 22.46 -6.21 6.87
N LYS A 91 22.50 -6.33 8.20
CA LYS A 91 22.64 -7.62 8.91
C LYS A 91 21.44 -8.55 8.72
N MET A 92 20.23 -8.00 8.60
CA MET A 92 18.99 -8.78 8.47
C MET A 92 18.69 -9.26 7.04
N ARG A 93 19.23 -8.61 6.01
CA ARG A 93 19.04 -8.99 4.60
C ARG A 93 19.32 -10.47 4.30
N PRO A 94 20.48 -11.06 4.69
CA PRO A 94 20.79 -12.46 4.37
C PRO A 94 19.89 -13.46 5.11
N LEU A 95 19.23 -13.05 6.19
CA LEU A 95 18.32 -13.89 6.98
C LEU A 95 16.91 -13.94 6.37
N SER A 96 16.61 -13.08 5.40
CA SER A 96 15.30 -12.99 4.78
C SER A 96 14.99 -14.23 3.93
N ASN A 97 13.76 -14.72 4.03
CA ASN A 97 13.25 -15.84 3.25
C ASN A 97 11.83 -15.50 2.73
N PRO A 98 11.20 -16.36 1.91
CA PRO A 98 9.86 -16.09 1.39
C PRO A 98 8.82 -15.81 2.47
N TYR A 99 8.85 -16.53 3.61
CA TYR A 99 7.92 -16.31 4.70
C TYR A 99 7.98 -14.87 5.23
N PHE A 100 9.18 -14.34 5.48
CA PHE A 100 9.37 -12.97 5.95
C PHE A 100 8.97 -11.94 4.90
N GLY A 101 9.29 -12.20 3.62
CA GLY A 101 8.91 -11.33 2.50
C GLY A 101 7.40 -11.18 2.33
N TYR A 102 6.64 -12.26 2.47
CA TYR A 102 5.18 -12.23 2.27
C TYR A 102 4.41 -11.80 3.52
N SER A 103 4.86 -12.16 4.72
CA SER A 103 4.06 -11.95 5.94
C SER A 103 4.31 -10.62 6.65
N TYR A 104 5.48 -10.00 6.50
CA TYR A 104 5.86 -8.82 7.31
C TYR A 104 4.90 -7.64 7.14
N SER A 105 4.60 -7.30 5.88
CA SER A 105 3.69 -6.20 5.56
C SER A 105 2.22 -6.56 5.88
N VAL A 106 1.83 -7.84 5.78
CA VAL A 106 0.50 -8.30 6.20
C VAL A 106 0.30 -8.06 7.71
N PHE A 107 1.29 -8.43 8.54
CA PHE A 107 1.22 -8.21 9.98
C PHE A 107 1.20 -6.72 10.34
N THR A 108 2.15 -5.96 9.80
CA THR A 108 2.38 -4.57 10.18
C THR A 108 1.34 -3.60 9.63
N LYS A 109 0.80 -3.85 8.43
CA LYS A 109 -0.19 -2.96 7.79
C LYS A 109 -1.64 -3.36 8.05
N ILE A 110 -1.93 -4.65 8.26
CA ILE A 110 -3.31 -5.15 8.35
C ILE A 110 -3.60 -5.76 9.72
N VAL A 111 -2.95 -6.88 10.07
CA VAL A 111 -3.34 -7.69 11.25
C VAL A 111 -3.18 -6.91 12.56
N ILE A 112 -2.00 -6.33 12.80
CA ILE A 112 -1.71 -5.62 14.06
C ILE A 112 -2.54 -4.33 14.19
N PRO A 113 -2.64 -3.47 13.16
CA PRO A 113 -3.57 -2.34 13.19
C PRO A 113 -5.03 -2.75 13.48
N LEU A 114 -5.51 -3.88 12.93
CA LEU A 114 -6.86 -4.38 13.23
C LEU A 114 -7.00 -4.85 14.68
N ILE A 115 -6.00 -5.52 15.27
CA ILE A 115 -5.99 -5.87 16.70
C ILE A 115 -6.17 -4.63 17.56
N ILE A 116 -5.42 -3.56 17.26
CA ILE A 116 -5.47 -2.29 17.98
C ILE A 116 -6.86 -1.65 17.84
N VAL A 117 -7.39 -1.57 16.62
CA VAL A 117 -8.70 -0.96 16.34
C VAL A 117 -9.84 -1.74 17.00
N PHE A 118 -9.84 -3.07 16.92
CA PHE A 118 -10.83 -3.90 17.61
C PHE A 118 -10.69 -3.83 19.13
N GLY A 119 -9.47 -3.79 19.66
CA GLY A 119 -9.23 -3.58 21.08
C GLY A 119 -9.83 -2.26 21.58
N LEU A 120 -9.67 -1.18 20.81
CA LEU A 120 -10.29 0.12 21.12
C LEU A 120 -11.82 0.06 21.07
N GLU A 121 -12.38 -0.55 20.02
CA GLU A 121 -13.85 -0.66 19.88
C GLU A 121 -14.50 -1.51 20.96
N LEU A 122 -13.87 -2.61 21.34
CA LEU A 122 -14.34 -3.50 22.40
C LEU A 122 -13.96 -2.99 23.81
N LYS A 123 -13.32 -1.82 23.90
CA LYS A 123 -12.81 -1.21 25.14
C LYS A 123 -11.85 -2.11 25.93
N LYS A 124 -11.20 -3.07 25.26
CA LYS A 124 -10.25 -4.01 25.88
C LYS A 124 -8.82 -3.44 25.81
N LYS A 125 -8.50 -2.55 26.76
CA LYS A 125 -7.22 -1.81 26.79
C LYS A 125 -5.97 -2.72 26.77
N VAL A 126 -6.04 -3.89 27.40
CA VAL A 126 -4.94 -4.88 27.40
C VAL A 126 -4.56 -5.29 25.98
N TRP A 127 -5.55 -5.56 25.11
CA TRP A 127 -5.27 -5.98 23.73
C TRP A 127 -4.75 -4.85 22.84
N VAL A 128 -5.12 -3.60 23.15
CA VAL A 128 -4.52 -2.41 22.52
C VAL A 128 -3.04 -2.34 22.85
N PHE A 129 -2.69 -2.55 24.13
CA PHE A 129 -1.30 -2.58 24.58
C PHE A 129 -0.52 -3.73 23.95
N VAL A 130 -1.06 -4.95 23.92
CA VAL A 130 -0.44 -6.11 23.23
C VAL A 130 -0.21 -5.83 21.74
N GLY A 131 -1.20 -5.25 21.05
CA GLY A 131 -1.06 -4.86 19.65
C GLY A 131 0.05 -3.82 19.44
N ALA A 132 0.18 -2.84 20.32
CA ALA A 132 1.27 -1.86 20.28
C ALA A 132 2.64 -2.51 20.50
N LEU A 133 2.76 -3.47 21.43
CA LEU A 133 3.98 -4.24 21.64
C LEU A 133 4.36 -5.05 20.40
N TYR A 134 3.40 -5.72 19.75
CA TYR A 134 3.66 -6.40 18.48
C TYR A 134 4.15 -5.45 17.41
N LEU A 135 3.58 -4.25 17.31
CA LEU A 135 4.01 -3.28 16.32
C LEU A 135 5.45 -2.80 16.57
N ILE A 136 5.83 -2.56 17.83
CA ILE A 136 7.20 -2.22 18.23
C ILE A 136 8.15 -3.37 17.91
N LEU A 137 7.76 -4.61 18.21
CA LEU A 137 8.59 -5.78 17.97
C LEU A 137 8.81 -6.02 16.46
N PHE A 138 7.76 -5.90 15.64
CA PHE A 138 7.90 -5.96 14.18
C PHE A 138 8.75 -4.83 13.63
N TYR A 139 8.66 -3.63 14.19
CA TYR A 139 9.58 -2.55 13.84
C TYR A 139 11.03 -2.94 14.17
N LEU A 140 11.30 -3.56 15.31
CA LEU A 140 12.64 -4.01 15.68
C LEU A 140 13.18 -5.11 14.75
N PHE A 141 12.31 -5.95 14.17
CA PHE A 141 12.70 -7.00 13.22
C PHE A 141 13.08 -6.52 11.82
N GLY A 142 12.64 -5.33 11.38
CA GLY A 142 12.93 -4.85 10.02
C GLY A 142 13.41 -3.40 9.94
N ALA A 143 13.36 -2.67 11.05
CA ALA A 143 13.62 -1.24 11.17
C ALA A 143 12.90 -0.39 10.11
N HIS A 144 11.72 -0.83 9.62
CA HIS A 144 10.97 -0.17 8.56
C HIS A 144 10.07 0.95 9.12
N LYS A 145 10.40 2.20 8.78
CA LYS A 145 9.61 3.39 9.22
C LYS A 145 8.13 3.33 8.81
N SER A 146 7.82 2.61 7.74
CA SER A 146 6.44 2.43 7.23
C SER A 146 5.51 1.70 8.21
N VAL A 147 6.06 0.92 9.15
CA VAL A 147 5.28 0.22 10.19
C VAL A 147 4.46 1.21 11.02
N TYR A 148 5.07 2.33 11.41
CA TYR A 148 4.39 3.36 12.20
C TYR A 148 3.40 4.18 11.38
N VAL A 149 3.73 4.46 10.11
CA VAL A 149 2.88 5.27 9.22
C VAL A 149 1.49 4.66 9.11
N GLY A 150 1.39 3.34 8.91
CA GLY A 150 0.08 2.67 8.81
C GLY A 150 -0.77 2.86 10.07
N LEU A 151 -0.15 2.71 11.25
CA LEU A 151 -0.83 2.90 12.53
C LEU A 151 -1.30 4.35 12.73
N PHE A 152 -0.43 5.33 12.45
CA PHE A 152 -0.78 6.74 12.59
C PHE A 152 -1.95 7.13 11.69
N VAL A 153 -1.93 6.69 10.43
CA VAL A 153 -3.01 6.95 9.48
C VAL A 153 -4.34 6.37 10.00
N VAL A 154 -4.32 5.15 10.54
CA VAL A 154 -5.53 4.53 11.13
C VAL A 154 -6.04 5.35 12.31
N PHE A 155 -5.18 5.81 13.22
CA PHE A 155 -5.61 6.61 14.37
C PHE A 155 -6.15 7.99 13.99
N ILE A 156 -5.49 8.68 13.05
CA ILE A 156 -5.94 10.00 12.58
C ILE A 156 -7.38 9.91 12.06
N PHE A 157 -7.71 8.87 11.28
CA PHE A 157 -9.03 8.74 10.67
C PHE A 157 -10.04 7.93 11.48
N TYR A 158 -9.65 7.34 12.62
CA TYR A 158 -10.50 6.46 13.42
C TYR A 158 -11.84 7.10 13.83
N LYS A 159 -11.82 8.40 14.15
CA LYS A 159 -13.00 9.15 14.65
C LYS A 159 -13.79 9.87 13.56
N PHE A 160 -13.33 9.86 12.32
CA PHE A 160 -13.93 10.64 11.26
C PHE A 160 -14.86 9.80 10.37
N SER A 161 -15.91 10.43 9.84
CA SER A 161 -16.72 9.85 8.76
C SER A 161 -15.93 9.90 7.46
N TYR A 162 -16.30 9.07 6.47
CA TYR A 162 -15.63 9.08 5.16
C TYR A 162 -15.56 10.48 4.54
N ALA A 163 -16.68 11.22 4.53
CA ALA A 163 -16.73 12.58 4.01
C ALA A 163 -15.80 13.54 4.77
N LYS A 164 -15.76 13.48 6.11
CA LYS A 164 -14.86 14.31 6.92
C LYS A 164 -13.39 13.95 6.69
N SER A 165 -13.06 12.67 6.60
CA SER A 165 -11.71 12.20 6.30
C SER A 165 -11.22 12.75 4.96
N ILE A 166 -12.04 12.64 3.91
CA ILE A 166 -11.72 13.19 2.58
C ILE A 166 -11.59 14.71 2.64
N HIS A 167 -12.53 15.41 3.28
CA HIS A 167 -12.45 16.86 3.44
C HIS A 167 -11.14 17.30 4.13
N PHE A 168 -10.73 16.63 5.21
CA PHE A 168 -9.47 16.93 5.88
C PHE A 168 -8.26 16.63 5.01
N ILE A 169 -8.24 15.49 4.29
CA ILE A 169 -7.15 15.18 3.35
C ILE A 169 -7.03 16.28 2.31
N LEU A 170 -8.14 16.70 1.70
CA LEU A 170 -8.14 17.76 0.68
C LEU A 170 -7.64 19.09 1.27
N LYS A 171 -8.25 19.54 2.38
CA LYS A 171 -7.92 20.80 3.04
C LYS A 171 -6.44 20.86 3.44
N TYR A 172 -5.96 19.86 4.18
CA TYR A 172 -4.59 19.88 4.69
C TYR A 172 -3.55 19.59 3.60
N SER A 173 -3.87 18.78 2.58
CA SER A 173 -2.98 18.63 1.43
C SER A 173 -2.77 19.97 0.72
N CYS A 174 -3.82 20.74 0.46
CA CYS A 174 -3.69 22.06 -0.16
C CYS A 174 -2.87 23.02 0.71
N VAL A 175 -3.13 23.08 2.01
CA VAL A 175 -2.36 23.94 2.94
C VAL A 175 -0.88 23.53 2.97
N LEU A 176 -0.58 22.24 3.05
CA LEU A 176 0.80 21.73 3.06
C LEU A 176 1.53 21.99 1.75
N ILE A 177 0.85 21.88 0.60
CA ILE A 177 1.42 22.20 -0.71
C ILE A 177 1.85 23.67 -0.74
N VAL A 178 0.97 24.59 -0.33
CA VAL A 178 1.29 26.03 -0.30
C VAL A 178 2.44 26.30 0.67
N LEU A 179 2.36 25.75 1.89
CA LEU A 179 3.41 25.92 2.90
C LEU A 179 4.78 25.43 2.39
N PHE A 180 4.84 24.23 1.81
CA PHE A 180 6.09 23.67 1.32
C PHE A 180 6.63 24.38 0.09
N ALA A 181 5.75 24.92 -0.77
CA ALA A 181 6.17 25.77 -1.87
C ALA A 181 6.80 27.09 -1.37
N VAL A 182 6.19 27.72 -0.35
CA VAL A 182 6.73 28.93 0.29
C VAL A 182 8.09 28.63 0.96
N LEU A 183 8.20 27.54 1.72
CA LEU A 183 9.47 27.14 2.32
C LEU A 183 10.55 26.88 1.26
N ALA A 184 10.20 26.21 0.17
CA ALA A 184 11.12 25.97 -0.95
C ALA A 184 11.59 27.28 -1.59
N TYR A 185 10.71 28.28 -1.72
CA TYR A 185 11.07 29.61 -2.22
C TYR A 185 12.14 30.30 -1.34
N PHE A 186 12.07 30.11 -0.02
CA PHE A 186 13.08 30.60 0.93
C PHE A 186 14.31 29.68 1.06
N GLY A 187 14.50 28.72 0.16
CA GLY A 187 15.64 27.79 0.17
C GLY A 187 15.50 26.59 1.10
N TRP A 188 14.34 26.39 1.73
CA TRP A 188 14.02 25.24 2.58
C TRP A 188 13.18 24.23 1.79
N ASP A 189 13.79 23.60 0.78
CA ASP A 189 13.11 22.74 -0.19
C ASP A 189 12.92 21.28 0.27
N TYR A 190 13.63 20.82 1.31
CA TYR A 190 13.51 19.46 1.84
C TYR A 190 12.06 18.98 2.08
N PRO A 191 11.17 19.75 2.73
CA PRO A 191 9.76 19.36 2.91
C PRO A 191 9.04 19.17 1.57
N TRP A 192 9.25 20.07 0.61
CA TRP A 192 8.70 19.97 -0.74
C TRP A 192 9.18 18.71 -1.47
N ILE A 193 10.49 18.45 -1.38
CA ILE A 193 11.14 17.29 -1.99
C ILE A 193 10.59 15.98 -1.42
N LEU A 194 10.52 15.86 -0.09
CA LEU A 194 10.16 14.60 0.56
C LEU A 194 8.66 14.30 0.54
N SER A 195 7.82 15.31 0.32
CA SER A 195 6.37 15.17 0.28
C SER A 195 5.84 15.28 -1.16
N PHE A 196 5.56 16.49 -1.65
CA PHE A 196 4.84 16.72 -2.89
C PHE A 196 5.60 16.17 -4.09
N ARG A 197 6.90 16.48 -4.24
CA ARG A 197 7.73 15.97 -5.33
C ARG A 197 7.79 14.44 -5.32
N ARG A 198 8.05 13.86 -4.16
CA ARG A 198 8.22 12.41 -4.02
C ARG A 198 6.92 11.63 -4.21
N VAL A 199 5.80 12.12 -3.69
CA VAL A 199 4.52 11.41 -3.76
C VAL A 199 3.88 11.56 -5.14
N HIS A 200 3.98 12.73 -5.77
CA HIS A 200 3.23 13.04 -6.99
C HIS A 200 4.08 12.95 -8.26
N PHE A 201 5.29 13.55 -8.27
CA PHE A 201 6.10 13.64 -9.49
C PHE A 201 7.09 12.48 -9.66
N SER A 202 7.63 11.92 -8.58
CA SER A 202 8.56 10.79 -8.72
C SER A 202 7.90 9.54 -9.29
N SER A 203 6.64 9.26 -8.93
CA SER A 203 5.88 8.15 -9.54
C SER A 203 5.60 8.40 -11.02
N ALA A 204 5.22 9.63 -11.39
CA ALA A 204 5.02 9.99 -12.80
C ALA A 204 6.31 9.92 -13.64
N LEU A 205 7.46 10.32 -13.06
CA LEU A 205 8.76 10.17 -13.71
C LEU A 205 9.09 8.69 -13.95
N LEU A 206 8.83 7.83 -12.96
CA LEU A 206 9.04 6.40 -13.12
C LEU A 206 8.11 5.82 -14.19
N ASP A 207 6.85 6.26 -14.29
CA ASP A 207 5.96 5.83 -15.37
C ASP A 207 6.58 6.13 -16.74
N ILE A 208 7.19 7.30 -16.92
CA ILE A 208 7.90 7.64 -18.17
C ILE A 208 9.06 6.68 -18.42
N CYS A 209 9.92 6.43 -17.43
CA CYS A 209 11.07 5.51 -17.57
C CYS A 209 10.64 4.08 -17.94
N TYR A 210 9.56 3.58 -17.33
CA TYR A 210 9.02 2.25 -17.63
C TYR A 210 8.42 2.20 -19.03
N LEU A 211 7.72 3.25 -19.46
CA LEU A 211 7.17 3.33 -20.81
C LEU A 211 8.24 3.38 -21.89
N ASP A 212 9.31 4.13 -21.65
CA ASP A 212 10.40 4.28 -22.59
C ASP A 212 11.19 2.97 -22.76
N PHE A 213 11.55 2.32 -21.66
CA PHE A 213 12.36 1.10 -21.70
C PHE A 213 11.59 -0.15 -22.20
N PHE A 214 10.39 -0.39 -21.66
CA PHE A 214 9.63 -1.60 -21.96
C PHE A 214 8.82 -1.52 -23.25
N LYS A 215 8.94 -0.41 -24.01
CA LYS A 215 8.33 -0.30 -25.33
C LYS A 215 8.86 -1.42 -26.24
N ASN A 216 7.97 -2.33 -26.63
CA ASN A 216 8.28 -3.54 -27.40
C ASN A 216 9.16 -4.60 -26.70
N ASN A 217 9.42 -4.46 -25.40
CA ASN A 217 10.24 -5.40 -24.62
C ASN A 217 9.44 -5.96 -23.44
N TYR A 218 8.28 -6.58 -23.70
CA TYR A 218 7.36 -6.94 -22.64
C TYR A 218 7.81 -8.17 -21.85
N LEU A 219 7.56 -8.16 -20.54
CA LEU A 219 7.93 -9.25 -19.64
C LEU A 219 6.88 -10.35 -19.49
N TYR A 220 5.63 -10.09 -19.87
CA TYR A 220 4.51 -11.04 -19.74
C TYR A 220 4.41 -11.65 -18.33
N TRP A 221 4.62 -10.89 -17.26
CA TRP A 221 4.58 -11.35 -15.86
C TRP A 221 5.54 -12.51 -15.52
N SER A 222 6.61 -12.70 -16.30
CA SER A 222 7.66 -13.70 -16.07
C SER A 222 8.41 -13.52 -14.74
N GLU A 223 8.43 -12.32 -14.16
CA GLU A 223 8.99 -12.10 -12.81
C GLU A 223 8.07 -12.53 -11.67
N SER A 224 6.78 -12.74 -11.94
CA SER A 224 5.74 -12.86 -10.93
C SER A 224 4.88 -14.12 -11.13
N ILE A 225 3.64 -13.98 -11.60
CA ILE A 225 2.65 -15.05 -11.64
C ILE A 225 3.03 -16.13 -12.66
N PHE A 226 3.72 -15.75 -13.75
CA PHE A 226 4.18 -16.68 -14.79
C PHE A 226 5.66 -17.04 -14.66
N LYS A 227 6.23 -16.84 -13.46
CA LYS A 227 7.59 -17.27 -13.17
C LYS A 227 7.73 -18.78 -13.40
N GLY A 228 8.68 -19.16 -14.27
CA GLY A 228 8.96 -20.54 -14.66
C GLY A 228 8.11 -21.06 -15.83
N LEU A 229 7.07 -20.33 -16.24
CA LEU A 229 6.31 -20.62 -17.47
C LEU A 229 6.81 -19.79 -18.65
N ILE A 230 7.20 -18.54 -18.38
CA ILE A 230 7.78 -17.62 -19.35
C ILE A 230 9.20 -17.29 -18.89
N GLU A 231 10.16 -17.40 -19.79
CA GLU A 231 11.54 -17.05 -19.53
C GLU A 231 11.68 -15.54 -19.30
N TYR A 232 12.37 -15.17 -18.22
CA TYR A 232 12.63 -13.79 -17.91
C TYR A 232 13.87 -13.31 -18.69
N PRO A 233 13.78 -12.26 -19.52
CA PRO A 233 14.83 -11.94 -20.49
C PRO A 233 16.02 -11.13 -19.94
N TYR A 234 16.08 -10.88 -18.62
CA TYR A 234 17.14 -10.05 -18.00
C TYR A 234 17.79 -10.74 -16.80
N ASP A 235 19.01 -10.32 -16.43
CA ASP A 235 19.75 -10.91 -15.30
C ASP A 235 19.32 -10.34 -13.93
N VAL A 236 18.75 -9.15 -13.92
CA VAL A 236 18.35 -8.41 -12.71
C VAL A 236 16.87 -8.07 -12.77
N GLN A 237 16.24 -7.89 -11.61
CA GLN A 237 14.83 -7.49 -11.56
C GLN A 237 14.59 -6.18 -12.30
N ALA A 238 13.41 -6.02 -12.89
CA ALA A 238 13.04 -4.86 -13.68
C ALA A 238 13.18 -3.54 -12.91
N THR A 239 12.89 -3.57 -11.61
CA THR A 239 13.04 -2.38 -10.74
C THR A 239 14.50 -1.95 -10.58
N HIS A 240 15.44 -2.89 -10.59
CA HIS A 240 16.88 -2.62 -10.55
C HIS A 240 17.41 -2.22 -11.93
N LEU A 241 16.89 -2.82 -12.99
CA LEU A 241 17.20 -2.46 -14.37
C LEU A 241 16.89 -0.99 -14.67
N ILE A 242 15.68 -0.53 -14.32
CA ILE A 242 15.28 0.87 -14.45
C ILE A 242 16.13 1.78 -13.54
N GLY A 243 16.44 1.31 -12.33
CA GLY A 243 17.33 2.01 -11.38
C GLY A 243 18.73 2.25 -11.94
N ASP A 244 19.28 1.28 -12.65
CA ASP A 244 20.59 1.39 -13.28
C ASP A 244 20.57 2.31 -14.50
N LEU A 245 19.69 2.04 -15.46
CA LEU A 245 19.66 2.73 -16.75
C LEU A 245 19.34 4.23 -16.64
N TYR A 246 18.35 4.60 -15.84
CA TYR A 246 17.89 6.00 -15.76
C TYR A 246 18.52 6.79 -14.61
N PHE A 247 18.97 6.11 -13.54
CA PHE A 247 19.48 6.78 -12.34
C PHE A 247 20.94 6.47 -12.02
N LYS A 248 21.62 5.63 -12.83
CA LYS A 248 23.02 5.20 -12.63
C LYS A 248 23.26 4.61 -11.25
N ARG A 249 22.27 3.87 -10.74
CA ARG A 249 22.27 3.28 -9.40
C ARG A 249 21.74 1.84 -9.48
N PRO A 250 22.59 0.85 -9.76
CA PRO A 250 22.15 -0.55 -9.92
C PRO A 250 21.50 -1.12 -8.65
N ASN A 251 21.93 -0.65 -7.47
CA ASN A 251 21.36 -1.06 -6.18
C ASN A 251 20.03 -0.33 -5.83
N MET A 252 19.54 0.57 -6.69
CA MET A 252 18.28 1.27 -6.49
C MET A 252 17.13 0.45 -7.06
N SER A 253 16.15 0.13 -6.22
CA SER A 253 14.89 -0.49 -6.68
C SER A 253 13.89 0.62 -7.05
N ALA A 254 13.73 0.86 -8.34
CA ALA A 254 12.86 1.87 -8.93
C ALA A 254 11.40 1.40 -9.01
N ASN A 255 10.82 1.00 -7.87
CA ASN A 255 9.43 0.52 -7.80
C ASN A 255 8.43 1.60 -8.20
N ASN A 256 7.41 1.20 -8.96
CA ASN A 256 6.29 2.07 -9.30
C ASN A 256 4.95 1.31 -9.32
N GLY A 257 3.86 2.05 -9.49
CA GLY A 257 2.49 1.56 -9.38
C GLY A 257 2.00 0.69 -10.53
N PHE A 258 0.70 0.37 -10.45
CA PHE A 258 0.00 -0.54 -11.36
C PHE A 258 0.06 -0.16 -12.86
N ILE A 259 0.30 1.12 -13.20
CA ILE A 259 0.44 1.57 -14.59
C ILE A 259 1.76 1.08 -15.18
N SER A 260 2.89 1.44 -14.56
CA SER A 260 4.21 0.92 -14.93
C SER A 260 4.26 -0.61 -14.97
N ASP A 261 3.69 -1.27 -13.96
CA ASP A 261 3.61 -2.73 -13.90
C ASP A 261 2.82 -3.31 -15.08
N GLY A 262 1.68 -2.72 -15.42
CA GLY A 262 0.88 -3.19 -16.54
C GLY A 262 1.61 -2.99 -17.88
N TYR A 263 2.23 -1.83 -18.06
CA TYR A 263 2.93 -1.49 -19.28
C TYR A 263 4.15 -2.39 -19.52
N MET A 264 4.96 -2.61 -18.49
CA MET A 264 6.12 -3.49 -18.52
C MET A 264 5.75 -4.92 -18.93
N ASN A 265 4.62 -5.41 -18.46
CA ASN A 265 4.25 -6.81 -18.68
C ASN A 265 3.52 -7.03 -20.01
N PHE A 266 2.69 -6.09 -20.49
CA PHE A 266 1.96 -6.30 -21.74
C PHE A 266 1.53 -4.99 -22.42
N GLY A 267 2.37 -3.96 -22.36
CA GLY A 267 2.11 -2.65 -22.96
C GLY A 267 0.79 -2.03 -22.49
N SER A 268 0.13 -1.29 -23.37
CA SER A 268 -1.16 -0.65 -23.07
C SER A 268 -2.22 -1.64 -22.61
N THR A 269 -2.24 -2.86 -23.18
CA THR A 269 -3.18 -3.92 -22.78
C THR A 269 -2.97 -4.33 -21.34
N GLY A 270 -1.73 -4.51 -20.91
CA GLY A 270 -1.40 -4.82 -19.51
C GLY A 270 -1.80 -3.71 -18.55
N VAL A 271 -1.69 -2.44 -18.96
CA VAL A 271 -2.18 -1.30 -18.16
C VAL A 271 -3.70 -1.40 -17.94
N PHE A 272 -4.47 -1.66 -19.00
CA PHE A 272 -5.93 -1.80 -18.86
C PHE A 272 -6.34 -3.02 -18.03
N ILE A 273 -5.63 -4.14 -18.15
CA ILE A 273 -5.81 -5.31 -17.29
C ILE A 273 -5.63 -4.91 -15.82
N ASN A 274 -4.52 -4.23 -15.50
CA ASN A 274 -4.24 -3.78 -14.13
C ASN A 274 -5.30 -2.78 -13.62
N ILE A 275 -5.74 -1.83 -14.46
CA ILE A 275 -6.83 -0.89 -14.14
C ILE A 275 -8.11 -1.65 -13.78
N ILE A 276 -8.49 -2.65 -14.56
CA ILE A 276 -9.68 -3.47 -14.30
C ILE A 276 -9.52 -4.22 -12.98
N ILE A 277 -8.39 -4.89 -12.76
CA ILE A 277 -8.13 -5.66 -11.52
C ILE A 277 -8.24 -4.75 -10.28
N VAL A 278 -7.59 -3.59 -10.30
CA VAL A 278 -7.65 -2.63 -9.18
C VAL A 278 -9.06 -2.06 -9.01
N SER A 279 -9.78 -1.80 -10.09
CA SER A 279 -11.15 -1.29 -10.04
C SER A 279 -12.13 -2.32 -9.47
N VAL A 280 -11.99 -3.60 -9.85
CA VAL A 280 -12.74 -4.73 -9.28
C VAL A 280 -12.47 -4.84 -7.78
N TYR A 281 -11.20 -4.75 -7.37
CA TYR A 281 -10.82 -4.77 -5.95
C TYR A 281 -11.58 -3.73 -5.12
N PHE A 282 -11.57 -2.46 -5.56
CA PHE A 282 -12.27 -1.40 -4.84
C PHE A 282 -13.79 -1.48 -4.97
N SER A 283 -14.32 -2.01 -6.07
CA SER A 283 -15.76 -2.27 -6.25
C SER A 283 -16.27 -3.31 -5.25
N ILE A 284 -15.50 -4.40 -5.04
CA ILE A 284 -15.81 -5.39 -4.01
C ILE A 284 -15.84 -4.72 -2.63
N LEU A 285 -14.83 -3.89 -2.31
CA LEU A 285 -14.80 -3.17 -1.03
C LEU A 285 -15.97 -2.20 -0.86
N ASN A 286 -16.38 -1.50 -1.93
CA ASN A 286 -17.52 -0.58 -1.92
C ASN A 286 -18.86 -1.29 -1.72
N SER A 287 -18.95 -2.57 -2.14
CA SER A 287 -20.14 -3.41 -1.94
C SER A 287 -20.31 -3.90 -0.49
N LEU A 288 -19.32 -3.67 0.38
CA LEU A 288 -19.35 -4.08 1.79
C LEU A 288 -19.74 -2.93 2.72
N HIS A 289 -20.49 -3.22 3.79
CA HIS A 289 -20.88 -2.22 4.79
C HIS A 289 -19.79 -2.02 5.84
N ILE A 290 -18.68 -1.40 5.44
CA ILE A 290 -17.52 -1.18 6.29
C ILE A 290 -17.62 0.17 7.03
N PRO A 291 -17.51 0.19 8.38
CA PRO A 291 -17.46 1.43 9.16
C PRO A 291 -16.27 2.34 8.83
N SER A 292 -16.47 3.66 8.85
CA SER A 292 -15.44 4.64 8.46
C SER A 292 -14.17 4.65 9.33
N LYS A 293 -14.22 4.08 10.53
CA LYS A 293 -13.06 3.96 11.43
C LYS A 293 -11.90 3.14 10.84
N TYR A 294 -12.16 2.29 9.85
CA TYR A 294 -11.15 1.50 9.17
C TYR A 294 -10.57 2.20 7.93
N PHE A 295 -11.03 3.42 7.61
CA PHE A 295 -10.64 4.17 6.40
C PHE A 295 -9.12 4.26 6.21
N GLY A 296 -8.37 4.41 7.30
CA GLY A 296 -6.91 4.48 7.24
C GLY A 296 -6.24 3.25 6.62
N LEU A 297 -6.79 2.05 6.83
CA LEU A 297 -6.26 0.81 6.21
C LEU A 297 -6.40 0.85 4.70
N TYR A 298 -7.56 1.27 4.21
CA TYR A 298 -7.84 1.37 2.78
C TYR A 298 -7.00 2.45 2.12
N LEU A 299 -6.76 3.57 2.81
CA LEU A 299 -5.89 4.63 2.32
C LEU A 299 -4.45 4.15 2.15
N VAL A 300 -3.90 3.40 3.11
CA VAL A 300 -2.56 2.81 3.02
C VAL A 300 -2.46 1.81 1.86
N THR A 301 -3.47 0.97 1.67
CA THR A 301 -3.52 0.01 0.54
C THR A 301 -3.64 0.73 -0.80
N MET A 302 -4.46 1.78 -0.88
CA MET A 302 -4.58 2.61 -2.09
C MET A 302 -3.22 3.21 -2.49
N PHE A 303 -2.47 3.77 -1.53
CA PHE A 303 -1.11 4.25 -1.82
C PHE A 303 -0.15 3.13 -2.24
N SER A 304 -0.34 1.90 -1.73
CA SER A 304 0.49 0.76 -2.13
C SER A 304 0.26 0.39 -3.61
N PHE A 305 -0.98 0.45 -4.13
CA PHE A 305 -1.26 0.26 -5.56
C PHE A 305 -0.63 1.36 -6.44
N LEU A 306 -0.53 2.58 -5.93
CA LEU A 306 0.11 3.69 -6.66
C LEU A 306 1.64 3.58 -6.69
N SER A 307 2.26 2.81 -5.78
CA SER A 307 3.72 2.75 -5.63
C SER A 307 4.35 1.40 -5.94
N SER A 308 3.55 0.35 -6.11
CA SER A 308 4.05 -1.02 -6.25
C SER A 308 3.25 -1.82 -7.29
N PRO A 309 3.86 -2.87 -7.89
CA PRO A 309 3.18 -3.81 -8.79
C PRO A 309 1.93 -4.45 -8.18
N VAL A 310 0.95 -4.79 -9.02
CA VAL A 310 -0.36 -5.28 -8.56
C VAL A 310 -0.23 -6.60 -7.78
N SER A 311 0.55 -7.55 -8.30
CA SER A 311 0.80 -8.83 -7.62
C SER A 311 1.52 -8.64 -6.28
N THR A 312 2.50 -7.74 -6.22
CA THR A 312 3.20 -7.38 -4.99
C THR A 312 2.23 -6.79 -3.96
N VAL A 313 1.29 -5.94 -4.36
CA VAL A 313 0.30 -5.37 -3.43
C VAL A 313 -0.60 -6.45 -2.85
N PHE A 314 -1.08 -7.35 -3.71
CA PHE A 314 -1.94 -8.45 -3.28
C PHE A 314 -1.25 -9.42 -2.32
N LEU A 315 -0.04 -9.86 -2.67
CA LEU A 315 0.66 -10.93 -1.97
C LEU A 315 1.50 -10.45 -0.80
N THR A 316 2.16 -9.30 -0.93
CA THR A 316 3.13 -8.82 0.09
C THR A 316 2.61 -7.62 0.87
N HIS A 317 1.97 -6.63 0.24
CA HIS A 317 1.54 -5.42 0.97
C HIS A 317 0.19 -5.55 1.71
N GLY A 318 -0.38 -6.76 1.75
CA GLY A 318 -1.60 -7.04 2.50
C GLY A 318 -2.90 -6.67 1.76
N GLY A 319 -2.86 -6.45 0.44
CA GLY A 319 -4.05 -6.18 -0.36
C GLY A 319 -5.09 -7.30 -0.26
N LEU A 320 -4.67 -8.57 -0.42
CA LEU A 320 -5.56 -9.73 -0.24
C LEU A 320 -5.99 -9.90 1.21
N ALA A 321 -5.06 -9.76 2.16
CA ALA A 321 -5.37 -9.87 3.59
C ALA A 321 -6.43 -8.84 4.02
N LEU A 322 -6.34 -7.59 3.53
CA LEU A 322 -7.35 -6.57 3.78
C LEU A 322 -8.69 -6.90 3.13
N LEU A 323 -8.70 -7.48 1.92
CA LEU A 323 -9.92 -7.91 1.25
C LEU A 323 -10.64 -8.99 2.06
N LEU A 324 -9.91 -10.03 2.46
CA LEU A 324 -10.43 -11.11 3.29
C LEU A 324 -10.92 -10.58 4.65
N ALA A 325 -10.13 -9.74 5.32
CA ALA A 325 -10.54 -9.10 6.56
C ALA A 325 -11.81 -8.26 6.37
N SER A 326 -11.92 -7.54 5.26
CA SER A 326 -13.09 -6.71 4.95
C SER A 326 -14.35 -7.56 4.79
N ILE A 327 -14.26 -8.66 4.04
CA ILE A 327 -15.38 -9.57 3.77
C ILE A 327 -15.83 -10.28 5.06
N PHE A 328 -14.89 -10.86 5.81
CA PHE A 328 -15.22 -11.77 6.91
C PHE A 328 -15.26 -11.11 8.29
N LEU A 329 -14.50 -10.03 8.53
CA LEU A 329 -14.32 -9.44 9.87
C LEU A 329 -14.94 -8.04 9.99
N LEU A 330 -14.92 -7.23 8.92
CA LEU A 330 -15.32 -5.82 8.97
C LEU A 330 -16.72 -5.54 8.43
N ASN A 331 -17.24 -6.42 7.57
CA ASN A 331 -18.55 -6.27 6.96
C ASN A 331 -19.66 -6.38 8.03
N LYS A 332 -20.41 -5.30 8.21
CA LYS A 332 -21.60 -5.33 9.09
C LYS A 332 -22.79 -5.85 8.30
N ARG A 333 -23.49 -6.84 8.85
CA ARG A 333 -24.82 -7.19 8.32
C ARG A 333 -25.76 -6.01 8.50
N PRO A 334 -26.61 -5.71 7.50
CA PRO A 334 -27.79 -4.89 7.76
C PRO A 334 -28.56 -5.60 8.86
N THR A 335 -28.67 -4.99 10.04
CA THR A 335 -29.63 -5.44 11.04
C THR A 335 -30.99 -5.46 10.35
N ALA A 336 -31.59 -6.65 10.21
CA ALA A 336 -33.00 -6.75 9.89
C ALA A 336 -33.70 -5.80 10.86
N GLN A 337 -34.37 -4.78 10.31
CA GLN A 337 -35.22 -3.91 11.11
C GLN A 337 -36.22 -4.85 11.79
N VAL A 338 -36.06 -5.04 13.09
CA VAL A 338 -37.09 -5.63 13.93
C VAL A 338 -38.17 -4.57 13.96
N THR A 339 -39.11 -4.68 13.01
CA THR A 339 -40.43 -4.05 13.10
C THR A 339 -41.01 -4.49 14.44
N ARG A 340 -41.02 -3.57 15.41
CA ARG A 340 -41.91 -3.65 16.57
C ARG A 340 -43.21 -2.94 16.21
#